data_AF-A0A9E7SP38-F1
#
_entry.id   AF-A0A9E7SP38-F1
#
_cell.length_a   1.000
_cell.length_b   1.000
_cell.length_c   1.000
_cell.angle_alpha   90.00
_cell.angle_beta   90.00
_cell.angle_gamma   90.00
#
_symmetry.space_group_name_H-M   'P 1'
#
loop_
_entity.id
_entity.type
_entity.pdbx_description
1 polymer ?
#
loop_
_entity_poly.entity_id
_entity_poly.type
_entity_poly.pdbx_seq_one_letter_code
_entity_poly.pdbx_strand_id
1 'polypeptide(L)' 'MRERLRKLSLTGKIAKPEDIAHAVVFLLENDHITGEVVDVNGGRLMD' A
#
# COMPACT_ATOMS: atom_id res chain seq x y z
N MET A 1 -10.02 -17.19 -7.51
CA MET A 1 -9.00 -16.14 -7.74
C MET A 1 -8.93 -15.10 -6.63
N ARG A 2 -10.03 -14.38 -6.33
CA ARG A 2 -10.05 -13.28 -5.34
C ARG A 2 -9.65 -13.68 -3.92
N GLU A 3 -10.08 -14.85 -3.46
CA GLU A 3 -9.72 -15.37 -2.13
C GLU A 3 -8.23 -15.72 -2.02
N ARG A 4 -7.63 -16.26 -3.09
CA ARG A 4 -6.19 -16.52 -3.16
C ARG A 4 -5.40 -15.22 -3.02
N LEU A 5 -5.82 -14.15 -3.69
CA LEU A 5 -5.17 -12.83 -3.58
C LEU A 5 -5.28 -12.24 -2.17
N ARG A 6 -6.43 -12.40 -1.50
CA ARG A 6 -6.60 -11.98 -0.10
C ARG A 6 -5.63 -12.69 0.84
N LYS A 7 -5.41 -13.99 0.64
CA LYS A 7 -4.46 -14.78 1.47
C LYS A 7 -3.00 -14.41 1.27
N LEU A 8 -2.65 -13.75 0.17
CA LEU A 8 -1.30 -13.24 -0.08
C LEU A 8 -1.04 -11.87 0.57
N SER A 9 -2.08 -11.22 1.07
CA SER A 9 -2.00 -9.95 1.79
C SER A 9 -2.06 -10.26 3.29
N LEU A 10 -1.12 -9.73 4.06
CA LEU A 10 -1.09 -9.90 5.52
C LEU A 10 -2.27 -9.20 6.20
N THR A 11 -2.86 -8.21 5.53
CA THR A 11 -4.08 -7.54 5.99
C THR A 11 -5.36 -8.34 5.69
N GLY A 12 -5.27 -9.44 4.92
CA GLY A 12 -6.42 -10.23 4.46
C GLY A 12 -7.32 -9.50 3.45
N LYS A 13 -6.94 -8.28 3.02
CA LYS A 13 -7.70 -7.43 2.13
C LYS A 13 -6.96 -7.26 0.80
N ILE A 14 -7.75 -7.09 -0.26
CA ILE A 14 -7.24 -6.59 -1.54
C ILE A 14 -7.41 -5.08 -1.49
N ALA A 15 -6.33 -4.35 -1.70
CA ALA A 15 -6.35 -2.90 -1.76
C ALA A 15 -7.31 -2.41 -2.85
N LYS A 16 -7.99 -1.31 -2.57
CA LYS A 16 -8.75 -0.54 -3.54
C LYS A 16 -7.89 0.61 -4.07
N PRO A 17 -8.26 1.23 -5.21
CA PRO A 17 -7.54 2.41 -5.71
C PRO A 17 -7.41 3.54 -4.69
N GLU A 18 -8.41 3.71 -3.81
CA GLU A 18 -8.40 4.76 -2.79
C GLU A 18 -7.31 4.55 -1.73
N ASP A 19 -6.94 3.30 -1.45
CA ASP A 19 -5.85 2.99 -0.51
C ASP A 19 -4.50 3.49 -1.05
N ILE A 20 -4.30 3.42 -2.39
CA ILE A 20 -3.11 3.95 -3.05
C ILE A 20 -3.15 5.48 -3.08
N ALA A 21 -4.30 6.06 -3.45
CA ALA A 21 -4.48 7.51 -3.51
C ALA A 21 -4.22 8.16 -2.14
N HIS A 22 -4.65 7.53 -1.05
CA HIS A 22 -4.42 8.05 0.29
C HIS A 22 -2.93 8.13 0.63
N ALA A 23 -2.14 7.11 0.27
CA ALA A 23 -0.69 7.13 0.47
C ALA A 23 -0.01 8.24 -0.35
N VAL A 24 -0.47 8.49 -1.58
CA VAL A 24 0.03 9.61 -2.40
C VAL A 24 -0.30 10.95 -1.75
N VAL A 25 -1.52 11.15 -1.25
CA VAL A 25 -1.89 12.38 -0.53
C VAL A 25 -1.01 12.58 0.70
N PHE A 26 -0.81 11.54 1.50
CA PHE A 26 0.09 11.60 2.66
C PHE A 26 1.51 12.04 2.29
N LEU A 27 2.06 11.50 1.19
CA LEU A 27 3.38 11.89 0.70
C LEU A 27 3.42 13.35 0.22
N LEU A 28 2.38 13.82 -0.46
CA LEU A 28 2.28 15.21 -0.92
C LEU A 28 2.12 16.21 0.21
N GLU A 29 1.52 15.80 1.33
CA GLU A 29 1.32 16.65 2.53
C GLU A 29 2.59 16.77 3.38
N ASN A 30 3.66 16.01 3.09
CA ASN A 30 4.85 15.96 3.92
C ASN A 30 6.07 16.60 3.24
N ASP A 31 6.43 17.81 3.67
CA ASP A 31 7.57 18.58 3.13
C ASP A 31 8.95 18.00 3.47
N HIS A 32 9.02 16.96 4.31
CA HIS A 32 10.28 16.36 4.79
C HIS A 32 10.49 14.92 4.35
N ILE A 33 9.61 14.35 3.53
CA ILE A 33 9.82 13.04 2.90
C ILE A 33 10.30 13.25 1.47
N THR A 34 11.46 12.68 1.12
CA THR A 34 12.00 12.72 -0.24
C THR A 34 12.92 11.53 -0.49
N GLY A 35 13.02 11.08 -1.74
CA GLY A 35 13.90 9.97 -2.11
C GLY A 35 13.45 8.58 -1.66
N GLU A 36 12.28 8.46 -1.04
CA GLU A 36 11.77 7.21 -0.47
C GLU A 36 10.81 6.48 -1.42
N VAL A 37 10.75 5.15 -1.26
CA VAL A 37 9.76 4.28 -1.89
C VAL A 37 8.82 3.76 -0.81
N VAL A 38 7.52 3.99 -0.97
CA VAL A 38 6.50 3.51 -0.02
C VAL A 38 5.74 2.33 -0.60
N ASP A 39 5.85 1.18 0.07
CA ASP A 39 5.13 -0.03 -0.28
C ASP A 39 3.67 0.00 0.22
N VAL A 40 2.74 0.05 -0.74
CA VAL A 40 1.29 -0.05 -0.46
C VAL A 40 0.75 -1.36 -1.02
N ASN A 41 1.32 -2.47 -0.55
CA ASN A 41 1.09 -3.80 -1.14
C ASN A 41 0.39 -4.79 -0.19
N GLY A 42 -0.07 -4.32 0.98
CA GLY A 42 -0.71 -5.16 2.01
C GLY A 42 0.27 -6.09 2.75
N GLY A 43 1.56 -5.75 2.77
CA GLY A 43 2.63 -6.56 3.35
C GLY A 43 2.98 -7.79 2.51
N ARG A 44 2.66 -7.77 1.21
CA ARG A 44 2.90 -8.91 0.32
C ARG A 44 4.39 -9.08 -0.02
N LEU A 45 5.11 -7.97 -0.11
CA LEU A 45 6.56 -7.95 -0.20
C LEU A 45 7.01 -7.23 1.07
N MET A 46 7.51 -8.00 2.03
CA MET A 46 8.19 -7.48 3.22
C MET A 46 9.69 -7.59 2.96
N ASP A 47 10.42 -6.56 3.39
CA ASP A 47 11.87 -6.60 3.61
C ASP A 47 12.17 -7.07 5.05
#